data_AF-A0A7G2JP01-F1
#
_entry.id   AF-A0A7G2JP01-F1
#
_cell.length_a   1.000
_cell.length_b   1.000
_cell.length_c   1.000
_cell.angle_alpha   90.00
_cell.angle_beta   90.00
_cell.angle_gamma   90.00
#
_symmetry.space_group_name_H-M   'P 1'
#
loop_
_entity.id
_entity.type
_entity.pdbx_description
1 polymer ?
#
loop_
_entity_poly.entity_id
_entity_poly.type
_entity_poly.pdbx_seq_one_letter_code
_entity_poly.pdbx_strand_id
1 'polypeptide(L)' 'MNLQPPYHDLPPKDLARQLVIAYFDSLVAADQARWAITHEGLRELHLNDGGVYLLEQSGVTCLA' A
#
# COMPACT_ATOMS: atom_id res chain seq x y z
N MET A 1 -11.19 10.48 9.61
CA MET A 1 -10.01 11.06 8.92
C MET A 1 -10.51 11.85 7.73
N ASN A 2 -10.28 13.17 7.70
CA ASN A 2 -10.48 13.96 6.49
C ASN A 2 -9.27 13.71 5.59
N LEU A 3 -9.45 12.92 4.55
CA LEU A 3 -8.49 12.81 3.45
C LEU A 3 -8.60 14.11 2.64
N GLN A 4 -7.87 15.16 3.03
CA GLN A 4 -7.55 16.24 2.10
C GLN A 4 -6.05 16.19 1.81
N PRO A 5 -5.63 15.58 0.69
CA PRO A 5 -4.22 15.62 0.30
C PRO A 5 -4.04 16.18 -1.13
N PRO A 6 -2.79 16.47 -1.54
CA PRO A 6 -2.40 17.19 -2.75
C PRO A 6 -2.54 16.34 -4.03
N TYR A 7 -3.68 15.68 -4.17
CA TYR A 7 -3.95 14.68 -5.19
C TYR A 7 -4.57 15.25 -6.47
N HIS A 8 -4.87 16.56 -6.48
CA HIS A 8 -5.61 17.20 -7.57
C HIS A 8 -4.83 17.28 -8.89
N ASP A 9 -3.49 17.22 -8.83
CA ASP A 9 -2.59 17.37 -9.99
C ASP A 9 -1.88 16.08 -10.41
N LEU A 10 -2.20 14.94 -9.80
CA LEU A 10 -1.56 13.68 -10.17
C LEU A 10 -2.27 13.01 -11.35
N PRO A 11 -1.52 12.40 -12.28
CA PRO A 11 -2.11 11.50 -13.26
C PRO A 11 -2.98 10.45 -12.55
N PRO A 12 -4.13 10.03 -13.12
CA PRO A 12 -5.06 9.11 -12.47
C PRO A 12 -4.41 7.82 -11.94
N LYS A 13 -3.40 7.31 -12.65
CA LYS A 13 -2.58 6.16 -12.24
C LYS A 13 -1.81 6.41 -10.94
N ASP A 14 -1.20 7.58 -10.81
CA ASP A 14 -0.39 7.94 -9.65
C ASP A 14 -1.29 8.24 -8.44
N LEU A 15 -2.49 8.78 -8.70
CA LEU A 15 -3.53 8.93 -7.69
C LEU A 15 -4.02 7.58 -7.15
N ALA A 16 -4.38 6.64 -8.04
CA ALA A 16 -4.82 5.31 -7.63
C ALA A 16 -3.76 4.60 -6.78
N ARG A 17 -2.49 4.69 -7.18
CA ARG A 17 -1.36 4.17 -6.41
C ARG A 17 -1.28 4.81 -5.02
N GLN A 18 -1.36 6.13 -4.93
CA GLN A 18 -1.26 6.82 -3.65
C GLN A 18 -2.42 6.50 -2.70
N LEU A 19 -3.63 6.31 -3.24
CA LEU A 19 -4.79 5.87 -2.44
C LEU A 19 -4.59 4.47 -1.87
N VAL A 20 -4.02 3.54 -2.65
CA VAL A 20 -3.71 2.18 -2.17
C VAL A 20 -2.63 2.23 -1.08
N ILE A 21 -1.57 3.01 -1.27
CA ILE A 21 -0.52 3.19 -0.25
C ILE A 21 -1.12 3.78 1.04
N ALA A 22 -1.93 4.84 0.92
CA ALA A 22 -2.58 5.45 2.07
C ALA A 22 -3.52 4.49 2.80
N TYR A 23 -4.22 3.62 2.06
CA TYR A 23 -5.03 2.56 2.66
C TYR A 23 -4.16 1.53 3.41
N PHE A 24 -3.07 1.07 2.81
CA PHE A 24 -2.14 0.14 3.45
C PHE A 24 -1.50 0.75 4.70
N ASP A 25 -1.10 2.02 4.65
CA ASP A 25 -0.60 2.75 5.82
C ASP A 25 -1.67 2.87 6.92
N SER A 26 -2.95 2.97 6.57
CA SER A 26 -4.03 2.97 7.56
C SER A 26 -4.19 1.62 8.26
N LEU A 27 -3.98 0.50 7.57
CA LEU A 27 -3.98 -0.84 8.16
C LEU A 27 -2.79 -1.03 9.11
N VAL A 28 -1.62 -0.52 8.73
CA VAL A 28 -0.43 -0.54 9.60
C VAL A 28 -0.64 0.33 10.83
N ALA A 29 -1.20 1.53 10.67
CA ALA A 29 -1.53 2.41 11.79
C ALA A 29 -2.59 1.80 12.74
N ALA A 30 -3.45 0.93 12.23
CA ALA A 30 -4.42 0.17 13.01
C ALA A 30 -3.86 -1.13 13.62
N ASP A 31 -2.55 -1.39 13.48
CA ASP A 31 -1.88 -2.62 13.93
C ASP A 31 -2.46 -3.90 13.31
N GLN A 32 -3.05 -3.80 12.12
CA GLN A 32 -3.63 -4.93 11.37
C GLN A 32 -2.68 -5.51 10.32
N ALA A 33 -1.60 -4.79 10.04
CA ALA A 33 -0.63 -5.15 9.02
C ALA A 33 0.75 -4.59 9.36
N ARG A 34 1.78 -5.08 8.67
CA ARG A 34 3.15 -4.57 8.74
C ARG A 34 3.78 -4.48 7.35
N TRP A 35 4.60 -3.46 7.14
CA TRP A 35 5.44 -3.38 5.96
C TRP A 35 6.67 -4.28 6.10
N ALA A 36 7.05 -4.94 5.01
CA ALA A 36 8.28 -5.69 4.87
C ALA A 36 8.98 -5.31 3.57
N ILE A 37 10.31 -5.47 3.55
CA ILE A 37 11.13 -5.36 2.35
C ILE A 37 11.68 -6.74 2.02
N THR A 38 11.44 -7.22 0.82
CA THR A 38 11.97 -8.52 0.35
C THR A 38 13.47 -8.45 0.18
N HIS A 39 14.12 -9.62 0.04
CA HIS A 39 15.55 -9.67 -0.29
C HIS A 39 15.89 -8.98 -1.62
N GLU A 40 14.91 -8.87 -2.52
CA GLU A 40 15.02 -8.20 -3.83
C GLU A 40 14.75 -6.68 -3.75
N GLY A 41 14.49 -6.16 -2.55
CA GLY A 41 14.20 -4.74 -2.32
C GLY A 41 12.76 -4.33 -2.63
N LEU A 42 11.84 -5.28 -2.82
CA LEU A 42 10.43 -4.99 -3.09
C LEU A 42 9.66 -4.75 -1.78
N ARG A 43 8.61 -3.92 -1.84
CA ARG A 43 7.74 -3.65 -0.69
C ARG A 43 6.58 -4.61 -0.63
N GLU A 44 6.41 -5.28 0.51
CA GLU A 44 5.27 -6.13 0.80
C GLU A 44 4.50 -5.61 2.01
N LEU A 45 3.18 -5.71 1.96
CA LEU A 45 2.31 -5.58 3.11
C LEU A 45 1.93 -6.98 3.60
N HIS A 46 2.21 -7.26 4.87
CA HIS A 46 1.85 -8.51 5.54
C HIS A 46 0.68 -8.21 6.49
N LEU A 47 -0.48 -8.79 6.22
CA LEU A 47 -1.65 -8.71 7.10
C LEU A 47 -1.53 -9.71 8.24
N ASN A 48 -2.15 -9.39 9.38
CA ASN A 48 -2.15 -10.28 10.55
C ASN A 48 -2.96 -11.56 10.34
N ASP A 49 -3.91 -11.56 9.40
CA ASP A 49 -4.68 -12.75 9.00
C ASP A 49 -3.92 -13.67 8.04
N GLY A 50 -2.68 -13.31 7.68
CA GLY A 50 -1.79 -14.09 6.83
C GLY A 50 -1.74 -13.64 5.38
N GLY A 51 -2.60 -12.70 4.95
CA GLY A 51 -2.57 -12.19 3.58
C GLY A 51 -1.30 -11.40 3.28
N VAL A 52 -0.74 -11.55 2.07
CA VAL A 52 0.47 -10.81 1.65
C VAL A 52 0.26 -10.10 0.33
N TYR A 53 0.58 -8.81 0.27
CA TYR A 53 0.41 -7.97 -0.91
C TYR A 53 1.73 -7.32 -1.31
N LEU A 54 2.18 -7.56 -2.54
CA LEU A 54 3.35 -6.93 -3.13
C LEU A 54 2.96 -5.59 -3.77
N LEU A 55 3.67 -4.51 -3.42
CA LEU A 55 3.50 -3.19 -4.00
C LEU A 55 4.55 -2.95 -5.09
N GLU A 56 4.18 -3.15 -6.34
CA GLU A 56 5.01 -2.91 -7.51
C GLU A 56 4.78 -1.52 -8.07
N GLN A 57 5.69 -0.98 -8.88
CA GLN A 57 5.50 0.36 -9.48
C GLN A 57 4.21 0.46 -10.31
N SER A 58 3.78 -0.65 -10.91
CA SER A 58 2.65 -0.73 -11.82
C SER A 58 1.32 -1.10 -11.15
N GLY A 59 1.33 -1.54 -9.89
CA GLY A 59 0.12 -2.05 -9.24
C GLY A 59 0.38 -2.77 -7.93
N VAL A 60 -0.60 -3.58 -7.52
CA VAL A 60 -0.52 -4.44 -6.33
C VAL A 60 -0.84 -5.87 -6.74
N THR A 61 -0.03 -6.81 -6.28
CA THR A 61 -0.17 -8.24 -6.53
C THR A 61 -0.41 -8.95 -5.20
N CYS A 62 -1.47 -9.76 -5.14
CA CYS A 62 -1.72 -10.64 -3.98
C CYS A 62 -0.84 -11.89 -4.10
N LEU A 63 -0.11 -12.23 -3.05
CA LEU A 63 0.85 -13.34 -3.03
C LEU A 63 0.33 -14.58 -2.27
N ALA A 64 -0.52 -14.39 -1.26
CA ALA A 64 -1.10 -15.45 -0.43
C ALA A 64 -2.38 -14.98 0.24
#